data_AF-E9GPW2-F1
#
_entry.id   AF-E9GPW2-F1
#
_cell.length_a   1.000
_cell.length_b   1.000
_cell.length_c   1.000
_cell.angle_alpha   90.00
_cell.angle_beta   90.00
_cell.angle_gamma   90.00
#
_symmetry.space_group_name_H-M   'P 1'
#
loop_
_entity.id
_entity.type
_entity.pdbx_description
1 polymer ?
#
loop_
_entity_poly.entity_id
_entity_poly.type
_entity_poly.pdbx_seq_one_letter_code
_entity_poly.pdbx_strand_id
1 'polypeptide(L)'
;MYLSTLDDIVSMFEVLCHYFADDTQLYKRFRIFADGSAQRAAFSCPSDCVKSKNSWMVRNKLQLNAGKKDVLIASSARSRKSKPGLFPSKAGLGCPNERKCPHVLTLL
;
A
#
# COMPACT_ATOMS: atom_id res chain seq x y z
N MET A 1 12.67 15.57 14.55
CA MET A 1 12.81 15.17 13.13
C MET A 1 11.40 15.00 12.58
N TYR A 2 11.06 15.46 11.36
CA TYR A 2 9.67 15.37 10.89
C TYR A 2 9.16 13.93 10.72
N LEU A 3 10.07 12.95 10.58
CA LEU A 3 9.74 11.53 10.46
C LEU A 3 8.92 11.00 11.66
N SER A 4 9.19 11.45 12.89
CA SER A 4 8.41 10.98 14.06
C SER A 4 6.95 11.42 13.99
N THR A 5 6.68 12.64 13.53
CA THR A 5 5.30 13.12 13.34
C THR A 5 4.60 12.43 12.18
N LEU A 6 5.34 12.07 11.13
CA LEU A 6 4.78 11.25 10.04
C LEU A 6 4.47 9.84 10.52
N ASP A 7 5.30 9.26 11.39
CA ASP A 7 5.08 7.95 11.99
C ASP A 7 3.84 7.96 12.90
N ASP A 8 3.66 9.01 13.71
CA ASP A 8 2.43 9.21 14.50
C ASP A 8 1.19 9.20 13.60
N ILE A 9 1.24 9.88 12.44
CA ILE A 9 0.12 9.89 11.49
C ILE A 9 -0.12 8.48 10.94
N VAL A 10 0.93 7.78 10.52
CA VAL A 10 0.82 6.44 9.93
C VAL A 10 0.31 5.42 10.96
N SER A 11 0.66 5.58 12.23
CA SER A 11 0.22 4.71 13.34
C SER A 11 -1.30 4.69 13.56
N MET A 12 -2.01 5.73 13.08
CA MET A 12 -3.48 5.80 13.13
C MET A 12 -4.15 4.87 12.10
N PHE A 13 -3.38 4.34 11.16
CA PHE A 13 -3.86 3.48 10.08
C PHE A 13 -3.35 2.05 10.26
N GLU A 14 -4.14 1.07 9.88
CA GLU A 14 -3.77 -0.33 9.95
C GLU A 14 -2.86 -0.73 8.77
N VAL A 15 -1.71 -0.07 8.64
CA VAL A 15 -0.71 -0.28 7.58
C VAL A 15 0.67 -0.52 8.21
N LEU A 16 1.51 -1.29 7.53
CA LEU A 16 2.93 -1.39 7.88
C LEU A 16 3.69 -0.32 7.10
N CYS A 17 4.74 0.23 7.69
CA CYS A 17 5.52 1.29 7.07
C CYS A 17 7.02 1.01 7.15
N HIS A 18 7.74 1.35 6.08
CA HIS A 18 9.20 1.36 6.02
C HIS A 18 9.63 2.75 5.57
N TYR A 19 10.41 3.43 6.41
CA TYR A 19 11.04 4.71 6.08
C TYR A 19 12.51 4.52 5.73
N PHE A 20 12.95 5.14 4.64
CA PHE A 20 14.37 5.26 4.31
C PHE A 20 14.62 6.67 3.77
N ALA A 21 15.31 7.51 4.56
CA ALA A 21 15.46 8.94 4.27
C ALA A 21 14.09 9.62 4.01
N ASP A 22 13.87 10.18 2.82
CA ASP A 22 12.61 10.79 2.39
C ASP A 22 11.62 9.79 1.75
N ASP A 23 12.10 8.61 1.37
CA ASP A 23 11.26 7.55 0.80
C ASP A 23 10.45 6.84 1.90
N THR A 24 9.17 6.58 1.61
CA THR A 24 8.26 5.89 2.52
C THR A 24 7.52 4.79 1.77
N GLN A 25 7.57 3.55 2.25
CA GLN A 25 6.84 2.44 1.65
C GLN A 25 5.75 1.98 2.61
N LEU A 26 4.49 2.00 2.17
CA LEU A 26 3.34 1.53 2.95
C LEU A 26 2.89 0.17 2.45
N TYR A 27 2.65 -0.77 3.38
CA TYR A 27 2.18 -2.12 3.06
C TYR A 27 0.87 -2.44 3.76
N LYS A 28 -0.08 -3.02 3.01
CA LYS A 28 -1.31 -3.60 3.58
C LYS A 28 -1.50 -5.03 3.12
N ARG A 29 -1.63 -5.93 4.09
CA ARG A 29 -1.96 -7.33 3.89
C ARG A 29 -3.48 -7.50 3.78
N PHE A 30 -3.97 -8.20 2.76
CA PHE A 30 -5.39 -8.55 2.65
C PHE A 30 -5.64 -9.92 2.00
N ARG A 31 -6.85 -10.44 2.21
CA ARG A 31 -7.36 -11.63 1.52
C ARG A 31 -8.40 -11.20 0.50
N ILE A 32 -8.43 -11.86 -0.66
CA ILE A 32 -9.45 -11.57 -1.68
C ILE A 32 -10.73 -12.33 -1.32
N PHE A 33 -11.82 -11.59 -1.10
CA PHE A 33 -13.16 -12.14 -0.97
C PHE A 33 -14.00 -11.82 -2.22
N ALA A 34 -15.06 -12.60 -2.44
CA ALA A 34 -15.92 -12.48 -3.63
C ALA A 34 -16.73 -11.16 -3.65
N ASP A 35 -17.09 -10.65 -2.48
CA ASP A 35 -17.82 -9.39 -2.26
C ASP A 35 -16.95 -8.12 -2.43
N GLY A 36 -15.64 -8.29 -2.58
CA GLY A 36 -14.69 -7.20 -2.79
C GLY A 36 -14.40 -6.34 -1.56
N SER A 37 -14.96 -6.66 -0.39
CA SER A 37 -14.92 -5.80 0.80
C SER A 37 -13.50 -5.58 1.32
N ALA A 38 -12.73 -6.66 1.49
CA ALA A 38 -11.35 -6.57 1.96
C ALA A 38 -10.42 -5.88 0.96
N GLN A 39 -10.72 -5.96 -0.34
CA GLN A 39 -9.93 -5.30 -1.37
C GLN A 39 -10.17 -3.79 -1.34
N ARG A 40 -11.43 -3.36 -1.24
CA ARG A 40 -11.76 -1.94 -1.05
C ARG A 40 -11.08 -1.38 0.20
N ALA A 41 -11.15 -2.09 1.33
CA ALA A 41 -10.46 -1.69 2.56
C ALA A 41 -8.93 -1.65 2.40
N ALA A 42 -8.37 -2.60 1.65
CA ALA A 42 -6.93 -2.65 1.39
C ALA A 42 -6.44 -1.48 0.54
N PHE A 43 -7.27 -0.91 -0.33
CA PHE A 43 -6.94 0.31 -1.07
C PHE A 43 -7.25 1.58 -0.29
N SER A 44 -8.41 1.66 0.38
CA SER A 44 -8.84 2.88 1.07
C SER A 44 -7.93 3.22 2.23
N CYS A 45 -7.57 2.24 3.08
CA CYS A 45 -6.79 2.51 4.29
C CYS A 45 -5.39 3.11 3.99
N PRO A 46 -4.56 2.52 3.11
CA PRO A 46 -3.31 3.16 2.68
C PRO A 46 -3.51 4.47 1.90
N SER A 47 -4.58 4.58 1.09
CA SER A 47 -4.87 5.83 0.37
C SER A 47 -5.19 6.98 1.32
N ASP A 48 -5.97 6.72 2.36
CA ASP A 48 -6.34 7.70 3.38
C ASP A 48 -5.14 8.06 4.27
N CYS A 49 -4.26 7.07 4.54
CA CYS A 49 -2.97 7.32 5.17
C CYS A 49 -2.12 8.30 4.35
N VAL A 50 -1.98 8.07 3.03
CA VAL A 50 -1.24 8.97 2.13
C VAL A 50 -1.87 10.36 2.09
N LYS A 51 -3.21 10.47 2.07
CA LYS A 51 -3.90 11.76 2.12
C LYS A 51 -3.58 12.52 3.41
N SER A 52 -3.71 11.88 4.58
CA SER A 52 -3.39 12.49 5.87
C SER A 52 -1.93 12.93 5.95
N LYS A 53 -1.02 12.06 5.48
CA LYS A 53 0.42 12.38 5.37
C LYS A 53 0.64 13.61 4.50
N ASN A 54 0.04 13.64 3.30
CA ASN A 54 0.14 14.75 2.36
C ASN A 54 -0.43 16.06 2.92
N SER A 55 -1.58 16.00 3.60
CA SER A 55 -2.17 17.17 4.26
C SER A 55 -1.24 17.76 5.32
N TRP A 56 -0.59 16.91 6.11
CA TRP A 56 0.41 17.37 7.08
C TRP A 56 1.64 17.95 6.38
N MET A 57 2.16 17.29 5.34
CA MET A 57 3.33 17.76 4.58
C MET A 57 3.09 19.13 3.96
N VAL A 58 1.96 19.35 3.29
CA VAL A 58 1.60 20.64 2.68
C VAL A 58 1.53 21.75 3.74
N ARG A 59 0.92 21.49 4.90
CA ARG A 59 0.87 22.46 6.03
C ARG A 59 2.28 22.81 6.55
N ASN A 60 3.23 21.88 6.43
CA ASN A 60 4.61 22.04 6.86
C ASN A 60 5.57 22.39 5.70
N LYS A 61 5.05 22.87 4.56
CA LYS A 61 5.83 23.30 3.38
C LYS A 61 6.70 22.20 2.76
N LEU A 62 6.30 20.94 2.93
CA LEU A 62 6.87 19.77 2.28
C LEU A 62 5.95 19.30 1.16
N GLN A 63 6.51 18.71 0.10
CA GLN A 63 5.75 18.26 -1.07
C GLN A 63 6.08 16.82 -1.40
N LEU A 64 5.04 15.98 -1.53
CA LEU A 64 5.20 14.65 -2.12
C LEU A 64 5.44 14.77 -3.62
N ASN A 65 6.49 14.10 -4.12
CA ASN A 65 6.73 14.02 -5.56
C ASN A 65 5.67 13.12 -6.22
N ALA A 66 4.73 13.70 -6.96
CA ALA A 66 3.67 12.95 -7.62
C ALA A 66 4.18 12.00 -8.71
N GLY A 67 5.34 12.29 -9.31
CA GLY A 67 5.96 11.45 -10.35
C GLY A 67 6.73 10.24 -9.81
N LYS A 68 6.87 10.10 -8.49
CA LYS A 68 7.51 8.96 -7.82
C LYS A 68 6.53 8.03 -7.09
N LYS A 69 5.22 8.32 -7.16
CA LYS A 69 4.20 7.53 -6.45
C LYS A 69 3.81 6.32 -7.28
N ASP A 70 4.00 5.14 -6.71
CA ASP A 70 3.67 3.88 -7.38
C ASP A 70 2.84 2.98 -6.49
N VAL A 71 1.97 2.18 -7.11
CA VAL A 71 1.13 1.19 -6.42
C VAL A 71 1.40 -0.19 -6.98
N LEU A 72 1.81 -1.11 -6.12
CA LEU A 72 2.11 -2.50 -6.48
C LEU A 72 1.21 -3.46 -5.72
N ILE A 73 0.66 -4.47 -6.41
CA ILE A 73 -0.06 -5.56 -5.78
C ILE A 73 0.77 -6.85 -5.92
N ALA A 74 1.33 -7.31 -4.81
CA ALA A 74 2.01 -8.60 -4.76
C ALA A 74 0.99 -9.72 -4.47
N SER A 75 1.06 -10.80 -5.25
CA SER A 75 0.19 -11.98 -5.11
C SER A 75 0.93 -13.26 -5.47
N SER A 76 0.47 -14.40 -4.91
CA SER A 76 0.95 -15.71 -5.34
C SER A 76 0.36 -16.09 -6.71
N ALA A 77 1.11 -16.86 -7.50
CA ALA A 77 0.66 -17.34 -8.82
C ALA A 77 -0.65 -18.14 -8.72
N ARG A 78 -0.82 -18.93 -7.65
CA ARG A 78 -2.04 -19.67 -7.35
C ARG A 78 -3.25 -18.74 -7.20
N SER A 79 -3.09 -17.64 -6.47
CA SER A 79 -4.19 -16.70 -6.24
C SER A 79 -4.59 -15.95 -7.52
N ARG A 80 -3.63 -15.63 -8.40
CA ARG A 80 -3.91 -15.00 -9.69
C ARG A 80 -4.73 -15.89 -10.61
N LYS A 81 -4.37 -17.17 -10.70
CA LYS A 81 -5.08 -18.16 -11.53
C LYS A 81 -6.53 -18.36 -11.08
N SER A 82 -6.79 -18.31 -9.78
CA SER A 82 -8.15 -18.49 -9.24
C SER A 82 -9.08 -17.28 -9.43
N LYS A 83 -8.54 -16.07 -9.68
CA LYS A 83 -9.31 -14.81 -9.71
C LYS A 83 -8.75 -13.84 -10.75
N PRO A 84 -9.02 -14.05 -12.06
CA PRO A 84 -8.34 -13.36 -13.17
C PRO A 84 -8.66 -11.87 -13.30
N GLY A 85 -9.82 -11.41 -12.81
CA GLY A 85 -10.33 -10.04 -13.05
C GLY A 85 -9.91 -8.99 -12.02
N LEU A 86 -9.06 -9.33 -11.04
CA LEU A 86 -8.82 -8.45 -9.89
C LEU A 86 -7.45 -7.74 -9.88
N PHE A 87 -6.62 -8.00 -10.88
CA PHE A 87 -5.29 -7.41 -11.00
C PHE A 87 -5.28 -6.52 -12.25
N PRO A 88 -5.09 -5.19 -12.13
CA PRO A 88 -4.87 -4.36 -13.30
C PRO A 88 -3.60 -4.86 -14.02
N SER A 89 -3.67 -4.99 -15.35
CA SER A 89 -2.69 -5.68 -16.21
C SER A 89 -1.25 -5.14 -16.17
N LYS A 90 -0.95 -4.15 -15.32
CA LYS A 90 0.37 -3.52 -15.17
C LYS A 90 1.05 -3.73 -13.82
N ALA A 91 0.46 -4.44 -12.85
CA ALA A 91 0.96 -4.46 -11.46
C ALA A 91 1.12 -5.88 -10.86
N GLY A 92 1.79 -6.80 -11.55
CA GLY A 92 1.95 -8.19 -11.09
C GLY A 92 3.39 -8.67 -11.00
N LEU A 93 4.09 -8.38 -9.91
CA LEU A 93 5.31 -9.13 -9.57
C LEU A 93 4.91 -10.45 -8.90
N GLY A 94 5.36 -11.58 -9.48
CA GLY A 94 5.17 -12.90 -8.90
C GLY A 94 6.03 -13.07 -7.66
N CYS A 95 5.41 -13.37 -6.51
CA CYS A 95 6.17 -13.74 -5.32
C CYS A 95 6.62 -15.22 -5.46
N PRO A 96 7.92 -15.55 -5.40
CA PRO A 96 8.44 -16.89 -5.66
C PRO A 96 8.23 -17.90 -4.52
N ASN A 97 7.75 -17.48 -3.35
CA ASN A 97 7.56 -18.37 -2.20
C ASN A 97 6.10 -18.88 -2.14
N GLU A 98 5.91 -20.19 -2.38
CA GLU A 98 4.59 -20.82 -2.58
C GLU A 98 3.75 -21.03 -1.31
N ARG A 99 4.22 -20.56 -0.15
CA ARG A 99 3.51 -20.74 1.13
C ARG A 99 2.48 -19.61 1.35
N LYS A 100 1.23 -19.84 0.92
CA LYS A 100 0.01 -19.05 1.25
C LYS A 100 0.28 -17.55 1.45
N CYS A 101 0.87 -16.89 0.45
CA CYS A 101 1.11 -15.46 0.54
C CYS A 101 -0.23 -14.72 0.48
N PRO A 102 -0.53 -13.85 1.46
CA PRO A 102 -1.62 -12.89 1.37
C PRO A 102 -1.33 -11.90 0.24
N HIS A 103 -2.33 -11.15 -0.19
CA HIS A 103 -2.08 -10.01 -1.08
C HIS A 103 -1.43 -8.90 -0.27
N VAL A 104 -0.37 -8.31 -0.82
CA VAL A 104 0.27 -7.13 -0.23
C VAL A 104 0.10 -6.00 -1.22
N LEU A 105 -0.60 -4.95 -0.80
CA LEU A 105 -0.60 -3.67 -1.50
C LEU A 105 0.59 -2.87 -0.99
N THR A 106 1.49 -2.47 -1.89
CA THR A 106 2.58 -1.53 -1.60
C THR A 106 2.26 -0.19 -2.24
N LEU A 107 2.31 0.89 -1.47
CA LEU A 107 2.39 2.24 -2.00
C LEU A 107 3.80 2.79 -1.75
N LEU A 108 4.46 3.18 -2.83
CA LEU A 108 5.74 3.91 -2.86
C LEU A 108 5.44 5.42 -2.95
#